data_AF-A0A972XD50-F1
#
_entry.id   AF-A0A972XD50-F1
#
_cell.length_a   1.000
_cell.length_b   1.000
_cell.length_c   1.000
_cell.angle_alpha   90.00
_cell.angle_beta   90.00
_cell.angle_gamma   90.00
#
_symmetry.space_group_name_H-M   'P 1'
#
loop_
_entity.id
_entity.type
_entity.pdbx_description
1 polymer ?
#
loop_
_entity_poly.entity_id
_entity_poly.type
_entity_poly.pdbx_seq_one_letter_code
_entity_poly.pdbx_strand_id
1 'polypeptide(L)' 'MSKTSRTLITMPKTARKGALIEISVIAQHDMETGFRRTETGELIPRDIIRTFTCTYNNIEVFRADLHP' A
#
# COMPACT_ATOMS: atom_id res chain seq x y z
N MET A 1 0.36 -1.93 -20.35
CA MET A 1 1.05 -2.13 -19.05
C MET A 1 0.09 -2.89 -18.16
N SER A 2 0.40 -4.15 -17.83
CA SER A 2 -0.52 -5.01 -17.07
C SER A 2 -0.73 -4.43 -15.68
N LYS A 3 -1.92 -3.88 -15.42
CA LYS A 3 -2.41 -3.32 -14.15
C LYS A 3 -2.61 -4.43 -13.09
N THR A 4 -1.70 -5.37 -12.99
CA THR A 4 -1.77 -6.45 -12.01
C THR A 4 -1.03 -5.97 -10.76
N SER A 5 -1.66 -5.08 -10.00
CA SER A 5 -1.15 -4.66 -8.69
C SER A 5 -1.15 -5.87 -7.76
N ARG A 6 0.00 -6.53 -7.65
CA ARG A 6 0.18 -7.66 -6.75
C ARG A 6 0.25 -7.13 -5.33
N THR A 7 -0.65 -7.60 -4.48
CA THR A 7 -0.61 -7.33 -3.05
C THR A 7 -0.26 -8.61 -2.31
N LEU A 8 0.67 -8.52 -1.37
CA LEU A 8 1.08 -9.60 -0.50
C LEU A 8 0.83 -9.19 0.95
N ILE A 9 0.12 -10.05 1.68
CA ILE A 9 -0.11 -9.90 3.11
C ILE A 9 0.51 -11.13 3.77
N THR A 10 1.48 -10.90 4.64
CA THR A 10 2.15 -11.94 5.40
C THR A 10 1.74 -11.81 6.85
N MET A 11 1.11 -12.86 7.37
CA MET A 11 0.73 -12.97 8.78
C MET A 11 0.63 -14.44 9.19
N PRO A 12 0.73 -14.77 10.49
CA PRO A 12 0.42 -16.10 10.99
C PRO A 12 -1.01 -16.54 10.61
N LYS A 13 -1.16 -17.79 10.19
CA LYS A 13 -2.49 -18.36 9.87
C LYS A 13 -3.38 -18.52 11.11
N THR A 14 -2.77 -18.63 12.27
CA THR A 14 -3.44 -18.82 13.56
C THR A 14 -2.75 -17.97 14.62
N ALA A 15 -3.52 -17.57 15.64
CA ALA A 15 -3.02 -16.80 16.76
C ALA A 15 -3.68 -17.28 18.07
N ARG A 16 -2.93 -17.20 19.17
CA ARG A 16 -3.47 -17.47 20.50
C ARG A 16 -4.17 -16.22 21.02
N LYS A 17 -5.20 -16.41 21.85
CA LYS A 17 -5.88 -15.30 22.54
C LYS A 17 -4.86 -14.48 23.32
N GLY A 18 -4.81 -13.17 23.05
CA GLY A 18 -3.90 -12.22 23.71
C GLY A 18 -2.47 -12.18 23.15
N ALA A 19 -2.16 -12.93 22.08
CA ALA A 19 -0.84 -12.86 21.45
C ALA A 19 -0.71 -11.59 20.59
N LEU A 20 0.48 -11.00 20.60
CA LEU A 20 0.86 -9.95 19.65
C LEU A 20 1.16 -10.60 18.29
N ILE A 21 0.54 -10.09 17.23
CA ILE A 21 0.68 -10.60 15.86
C ILE A 21 1.30 -9.51 15.01
N GLU A 22 2.34 -9.86 14.26
CA GLU A 22 2.88 -9.00 13.21
C GLU A 22 2.16 -9.27 11.89
N ILE A 23 1.79 -8.20 11.19
CA ILE A 23 1.18 -8.25 9.87
C ILE A 23 2.02 -7.36 8.96
N SER A 24 2.63 -7.95 7.93
CA SER A 24 3.41 -7.23 6.92
C SER A 24 2.63 -7.16 5.61
N VAL A 25 2.50 -5.96 5.04
CA VAL A 25 1.79 -5.75 3.77
C VAL A 25 2.72 -5.12 2.75
N ILE A 26 2.75 -5.68 1.55
CA ILE A 26 3.48 -5.16 0.39
C ILE A 26 2.49 -5.01 -0.76
N ALA A 27 2.37 -3.80 -1.29
CA ALA A 27 1.62 -3.52 -2.50
C ALA A 27 2.58 -3.12 -3.63
N GLN A 28 2.56 -3.85 -4.73
CA GLN A 28 3.34 -3.50 -5.91
C GLN A 28 2.67 -2.32 -6.63
N HIS A 29 3.34 -1.17 -6.60
CA HIS A 29 2.88 0.08 -7.19
C HIS A 29 4.08 0.94 -7.59
N ASP A 30 4.00 1.64 -8.73
CA ASP A 30 5.12 2.45 -9.26
C ASP A 30 5.40 3.70 -8.39
N MET A 31 4.39 4.16 -7.64
CA MET A 31 4.46 5.30 -6.71
C MET A 31 5.04 6.56 -7.37
N GLU A 32 4.56 6.87 -8.57
CA GLU A 32 4.95 8.04 -9.34
C GLU A 32 4.56 9.33 -8.60
N THR A 33 5.56 10.09 -8.18
CA THR A 33 5.37 11.28 -7.33
C THR A 33 4.84 12.47 -8.12
N GLY A 34 5.06 12.45 -9.43
CA GLY A 34 4.71 13.53 -10.35
C GLY A 34 5.80 14.58 -10.54
N PHE A 35 6.99 14.37 -9.95
CA PHE A 35 8.15 15.25 -10.14
C PHE A 35 9.02 14.84 -11.33
N ARG A 36 8.86 13.61 -11.83
CA ARG A 36 9.62 13.10 -12.98
C ARG A 36 9.09 13.69 -14.28
N ARG A 37 9.97 13.81 -15.27
CA ARG A 37 9.64 14.25 -16.62
C ARG A 37 9.85 13.13 -17.65
N THR A 38 9.11 13.22 -18.74
CA THR A 38 9.33 12.42 -19.95
C THR A 38 10.59 12.87 -20.68
N GLU A 39 11.01 12.11 -21.69
CA GLU A 39 12.13 12.49 -22.56
C GLU A 39 11.86 13.80 -23.33
N THR A 40 10.60 14.10 -23.59
CA THR A 40 10.15 15.36 -24.20
C THR A 40 10.08 16.54 -23.21
N GLY A 41 10.38 16.30 -21.94
CA GLY A 41 10.42 17.33 -20.88
C GLY A 41 9.09 17.62 -20.19
N GLU A 42 8.02 16.90 -20.53
CA GLU A 42 6.69 17.03 -19.92
C GLU A 42 6.65 16.38 -18.53
N LEU A 43 5.87 16.93 -17.61
CA LEU A 43 5.67 16.33 -16.29
C LEU A 43 4.83 15.06 -16.39
N ILE A 44 5.26 14.02 -15.68
CA ILE A 44 4.47 12.81 -15.54
C ILE A 44 3.46 13.04 -14.42
N PRO A 45 2.17 12.73 -14.61
CA PRO A 45 1.17 12.90 -13.57
C PRO A 45 1.48 12.06 -12.33
N ARG A 46 1.20 12.64 -11.16
CA ARG A 46 1.31 11.92 -9.89
C ARG A 46 0.32 10.75 -9.84
N ASP A 47 0.84 9.57 -9.52
CA ASP A 47 0.09 8.35 -9.28
C ASP A 47 0.70 7.60 -8.09
N ILE A 48 0.07 7.71 -6.91
CA ILE A 48 0.49 7.03 -5.69
C ILE A 48 -0.70 6.39 -4.99
N ILE A 49 -0.43 5.36 -4.18
CA ILE A 49 -1.35 4.93 -3.14
C ILE A 49 -1.43 6.05 -2.11
N ARG A 50 -2.65 6.52 -1.80
CA ARG A 50 -2.88 7.67 -0.91
C ARG A 50 -3.30 7.28 0.50
N THR A 51 -3.99 6.16 0.64
CA THR A 51 -4.53 5.73 1.92
C THR A 51 -4.37 4.22 2.01
N PHE A 52 -3.92 3.78 3.16
CA PHE A 52 -3.88 2.38 3.56
C PHE A 52 -4.73 2.21 4.82
N THR A 53 -5.69 1.28 4.77
CA THR A 53 -6.56 0.95 5.90
C THR A 53 -6.52 -0.55 6.16
N CYS A 54 -6.34 -0.92 7.43
CA CYS A 54 -6.46 -2.29 7.90
C CYS A 54 -7.68 -2.40 8.82
N THR A 55 -8.58 -3.32 8.49
CA THR A 55 -9.77 -3.61 9.29
C THR A 55 -9.73 -5.03 9.82
N TYR A 56 -10.06 -5.20 11.09
CA TYR A 56 -10.27 -6.51 11.71
C TYR A 56 -11.71 -6.60 12.20
N ASN A 57 -12.47 -7.59 11.71
CA ASN A 57 -13.90 -7.74 11.99
C ASN A 57 -14.70 -6.44 11.76
N ASN A 58 -14.42 -5.74 10.64
CA ASN A 58 -15.01 -4.45 10.26
C ASN A 58 -14.69 -3.26 11.18
N ILE A 59 -13.77 -3.43 12.14
CA ILE A 59 -13.25 -2.35 12.97
C ILE A 59 -11.93 -1.90 12.37
N GLU A 60 -11.78 -0.60 12.11
CA GLU A 60 -10.51 -0.02 11.68
C GLU A 60 -9.49 -0.15 12.82
N VAL A 61 -8.41 -0.88 12.57
CA VAL A 61 -7.33 -1.09 13.55
C VAL A 61 -6.08 -0.28 13.19
N PHE A 62 -5.94 0.12 11.93
CA PHE A 62 -4.85 0.94 11.45
C PHE A 62 -5.26 1.72 10.21
N ARG A 63 -4.83 2.97 10.14
CA ARG A 63 -4.94 3.82 8.97
C ARG A 63 -3.66 4.63 8.79
N ALA A 64 -3.19 4.72 7.56
CA ALA A 64 -2.10 5.62 7.19
C ALA A 64 -2.47 6.37 5.92
N ASP A 65 -2.23 7.68 5.92
CA ASP A 65 -2.24 8.49 4.71
C ASP A 65 -0.81 8.59 4.18
N LEU A 66 -0.66 8.28 2.90
CA LEU A 66 0.61 8.16 2.21
C LEU A 66 0.83 9.35 1.29
N HIS A 67 2.01 9.93 1.42
CA HIS A 67 2.46 11.13 0.71
C HIS A 67 3.75 10.78 -0.06
N PRO A 68 4.07 11.53 -1.12
CA PRO A 68 4.70 12.84 -0.91
C PRO A 68 3.79 14.06 -1.08
#